data_AF-A0A3D2B4U6-F1
#
_entry.id   AF-A0A3D2B4U6-F1
#
_cell.length_a   1.000
_cell.length_b   1.000
_cell.length_c   1.000
_cell.angle_alpha   90.00
_cell.angle_beta   90.00
_cell.angle_gamma   90.00
#
_symmetry.space_group_name_H-M   'P 1'
#
loop_
_entity.id
_entity.type
_entity.pdbx_description
1 polymer ?
#
loop_
_entity_poly.entity_id
_entity_poly.type
_entity_poly.pdbx_seq_one_letter_code
_entity_poly.pdbx_strand_id
1 'polypeptide(L)'
;MSRLHTITEGKATGKTAQLFSAIKGSMGKVPNAYLTIGTQSPEILGQMLQLNAALHKGSLSARELEAINLAVSEESGCDYCLAAHTLMAKKAGYTDDQTRELREARFSEDAHIDALVKFVQYLVSSRGTVAAEHVETFRQAGFSDQQVVETIGAVSAILFTNMVNRVNDTVVDFPKVS
;
A
#
# COMPACT_ATOMS: atom_id res chain seq x y z
N MET A 1 -21.11 -0.32 7.32
CA MET A 1 -20.53 -0.83 8.58
C MET A 1 -19.66 -2.01 8.19
N SER A 2 -18.48 -2.15 8.79
CA SER A 2 -17.57 -3.27 8.46
C SER A 2 -18.26 -4.63 8.61
N ARG A 3 -17.94 -5.57 7.71
CA ARG A 3 -18.61 -6.88 7.59
C ARG A 3 -18.00 -7.95 8.50
N LEU A 4 -16.70 -7.90 8.76
CA LEU A 4 -15.99 -8.86 9.60
C LEU A 4 -16.03 -8.44 11.07
N HIS A 5 -16.12 -9.43 11.95
CA HIS A 5 -15.99 -9.20 13.39
C HIS A 5 -14.64 -8.55 13.70
N THR A 6 -14.66 -7.49 14.51
CA THR A 6 -13.46 -6.75 14.88
C THR A 6 -13.52 -6.40 16.36
N ILE A 7 -12.45 -6.67 17.09
CA ILE A 7 -12.31 -6.24 18.48
C ILE A 7 -11.63 -4.88 18.56
N THR A 8 -11.90 -4.14 19.63
CA THR A 8 -11.14 -2.94 19.96
C THR A 8 -9.78 -3.31 20.53
N GLU A 9 -8.83 -2.36 20.48
CA GLU A 9 -7.48 -2.54 21.04
C GLU A 9 -7.49 -3.08 22.48
N GLY A 10 -8.32 -2.49 23.36
CA GLY A 10 -8.40 -2.87 24.77
C GLY A 10 -8.97 -4.26 25.04
N LYS A 11 -9.56 -4.93 24.04
CA LYS A 11 -10.05 -6.31 24.16
C LYS A 11 -9.06 -7.34 23.61
N ALA A 12 -7.97 -6.90 22.98
CA ALA A 12 -6.98 -7.79 22.42
C ALA A 12 -6.16 -8.48 23.51
N THR A 13 -5.81 -9.74 23.27
CA THR A 13 -4.94 -10.54 24.14
C THR A 13 -3.85 -11.22 23.32
N GLY A 14 -2.84 -11.78 23.99
CA GLY A 14 -1.77 -12.54 23.35
C GLY A 14 -1.05 -11.76 22.24
N LYS A 15 -0.83 -12.42 21.10
CA LYS A 15 -0.11 -11.85 19.95
C LYS A 15 -0.82 -10.65 19.33
N THR A 16 -2.16 -10.66 19.25
CA THR A 16 -2.93 -9.53 18.71
C THR A 16 -2.68 -8.26 19.52
N ALA A 17 -2.66 -8.36 20.86
CA ALA A 17 -2.37 -7.22 21.74
C ALA A 17 -0.96 -6.65 21.51
N GLN A 18 0.03 -7.53 21.35
CA GLN A 18 1.42 -7.13 21.08
C GLN A 18 1.54 -6.37 19.75
N LEU A 19 0.91 -6.89 18.69
CA LEU A 19 0.90 -6.26 17.38
C LEU A 19 0.18 -4.91 17.39
N PHE A 20 -0.97 -4.83 18.04
CA PHE A 20 -1.73 -3.57 18.17
C PHE A 20 -0.94 -2.51 18.95
N SER A 21 -0.27 -2.90 20.03
CA SER A 21 0.61 -2.00 20.79
C SER A 21 1.74 -1.46 19.92
N ALA A 22 2.41 -2.33 19.14
CA ALA A 22 3.49 -1.93 18.24
C ALA A 22 3.01 -0.96 17.14
N ILE A 23 1.86 -1.25 16.51
CA ILE A 23 1.24 -0.38 15.50
C ILE A 23 0.90 0.99 16.10
N LYS A 24 0.30 1.01 17.29
CA LYS A 24 -0.05 2.26 17.97
C LYS A 24 1.19 3.07 18.33
N GLY A 25 2.27 2.40 18.76
CA GLY A 25 3.54 3.05 19.05
C GLY A 25 4.13 3.79 17.83
N SER A 26 3.96 3.25 16.63
CA SER A 26 4.48 3.87 15.40
C SER A 26 3.51 4.85 14.72
N MET A 27 2.20 4.61 14.81
CA MET A 27 1.18 5.37 14.07
C MET A 27 0.28 6.25 14.95
N GLY A 28 0.43 6.18 16.28
CA GLY A 28 -0.41 6.88 17.27
C GLY A 28 -1.79 6.25 17.49
N LYS A 29 -2.24 5.36 16.59
CA LYS A 29 -3.48 4.59 16.69
C LYS A 29 -3.32 3.25 15.95
N VAL A 30 -4.26 2.33 16.15
CA VAL A 30 -4.40 1.13 15.31
C VAL A 30 -5.45 1.41 14.23
N PRO A 31 -5.08 1.50 12.94
CA PRO A 31 -6.06 1.67 11.86
C PRO A 31 -7.10 0.55 11.83
N ASN A 32 -8.33 0.87 11.41
CA ASN A 32 -9.44 -0.09 11.36
C ASN A 32 -9.13 -1.34 10.50
N ALA A 33 -8.36 -1.19 9.42
CA ALA A 33 -7.87 -2.33 8.63
C ALA A 33 -7.03 -3.30 9.47
N TYR A 34 -6.09 -2.78 10.26
CA TYR A 34 -5.25 -3.61 11.13
C TYR A 34 -6.02 -4.17 12.33
N LEU A 35 -6.99 -3.44 12.88
CA LEU A 35 -7.90 -4.01 13.87
C LEU A 35 -8.62 -5.24 13.29
N THR A 36 -9.15 -5.15 12.08
CA THR A 36 -9.83 -6.25 11.42
C THR A 36 -8.88 -7.44 11.19
N ILE A 37 -7.73 -7.21 10.54
CA ILE A 37 -6.78 -8.29 10.21
C ILE A 37 -6.25 -8.94 11.48
N GLY A 38 -5.84 -8.16 12.48
CA GLY A 38 -5.28 -8.71 13.73
C GLY A 38 -6.30 -9.39 14.63
N THR A 39 -7.58 -9.01 14.54
CA THR A 39 -8.67 -9.74 15.21
C THR A 39 -8.83 -11.14 14.62
N GLN A 40 -8.79 -11.23 13.29
CA GLN A 40 -9.07 -12.48 12.58
C GLN A 40 -7.85 -13.39 12.44
N SER A 41 -6.67 -12.81 12.22
CA SER A 41 -5.43 -13.53 12.03
C SER A 41 -4.20 -12.69 12.43
N PRO A 42 -3.75 -12.77 13.69
CA PRO A 42 -2.54 -12.08 14.13
C PRO A 42 -1.28 -12.58 13.42
N GLU A 43 -1.24 -13.82 12.95
CA GLU A 43 -0.12 -14.35 12.17
C GLU A 43 0.02 -13.62 10.83
N ILE A 44 -1.09 -13.46 10.11
CA ILE A 44 -1.10 -12.76 8.81
C ILE A 44 -0.80 -11.27 9.00
N LEU A 45 -1.36 -10.61 10.03
CA LEU A 45 -1.00 -9.23 10.34
C LEU A 45 0.51 -9.10 10.63
N GLY A 46 1.06 -10.03 11.42
CA GLY A 46 2.48 -10.04 11.74
C GLY A 46 3.37 -10.16 10.50
N GLN A 47 3.04 -11.07 9.57
CA GLN A 47 3.76 -11.20 8.30
C GLN A 47 3.67 -9.93 7.46
N MET A 48 2.49 -9.32 7.36
CA MET A 48 2.31 -8.07 6.61
C MET A 48 3.16 -6.93 7.14
N LEU A 49 3.23 -6.78 8.47
CA LEU A 49 4.08 -5.76 9.09
C LEU A 49 5.56 -6.03 8.85
N GLN A 50 5.98 -7.30 8.83
CA GLN A 50 7.36 -7.67 8.51
C GLN A 50 7.71 -7.38 7.04
N LEU A 51 6.81 -7.66 6.10
CA LEU A 51 6.99 -7.32 4.69
C LEU A 51 7.13 -5.80 4.52
N ASN A 52 6.26 -5.01 5.14
CA ASN A 52 6.36 -3.55 5.13
C ASN A 52 7.70 -3.08 5.72
N ALA A 53 8.14 -3.67 6.85
CA ALA A 53 9.42 -3.32 7.45
C ALA A 53 10.62 -3.70 6.58
N ALA A 54 10.54 -4.79 5.80
CA ALA A 54 11.57 -5.16 4.84
C ALA A 54 11.63 -4.17 3.67
N LEU A 55 10.48 -3.76 3.12
CA LEU A 55 10.40 -2.76 2.05
C LEU A 55 11.00 -1.41 2.49
N HIS A 56 10.75 -0.97 3.72
CA HIS A 56 11.35 0.28 4.26
C HIS A 56 12.87 0.21 4.50
N LYS A 57 13.44 -1.00 4.49
CA LYS A 57 14.91 -1.21 4.52
C LYS A 57 15.49 -1.47 3.13
N GLY A 58 14.62 -1.56 2.12
CA GLY A 58 14.99 -1.81 0.74
C GLY A 58 15.56 -0.58 0.05
N SER A 59 15.69 -0.71 -1.26
CA SER A 59 16.21 0.34 -2.14
C SER A 59 15.16 1.32 -2.64
N LEU A 60 13.86 0.99 -2.53
CA LEU A 60 12.78 1.92 -2.85
C LEU A 60 12.66 3.05 -1.83
N SER A 61 12.51 4.28 -2.33
CA SER A 61 12.28 5.45 -1.48
C SER A 61 10.85 5.47 -0.91
N ALA A 62 10.64 6.24 0.16
CA ALA A 62 9.29 6.44 0.69
C ALA A 62 8.33 7.07 -0.35
N ARG A 63 8.86 7.93 -1.25
CA ARG A 63 8.08 8.51 -2.35
C ARG A 63 7.67 7.45 -3.37
N GLU A 64 8.55 6.51 -3.71
CA GLU A 64 8.24 5.41 -4.63
C GLU A 64 7.22 4.45 -4.02
N LEU A 65 7.40 4.06 -2.75
CA LEU A 65 6.45 3.19 -2.05
C LEU A 65 5.05 3.79 -2.02
N GLU A 66 4.91 5.08 -1.72
CA GLU A 66 3.59 5.73 -1.70
C GLU A 66 3.00 5.94 -3.11
N ALA A 67 3.83 6.15 -4.13
CA ALA A 67 3.38 6.17 -5.52
C ALA A 67 2.80 4.81 -5.94
N ILE A 68 3.47 3.71 -5.60
CA ILE A 68 2.97 2.35 -5.82
C ILE A 68 1.64 2.15 -5.09
N ASN A 69 1.58 2.52 -3.81
CA ASN A 69 0.37 2.31 -3.00
C ASN A 69 -0.84 3.05 -3.57
N LEU A 70 -0.68 4.29 -4.02
CA LEU A 70 -1.75 5.08 -4.62
C LEU A 70 -2.20 4.50 -5.96
N ALA A 71 -1.28 4.25 -6.90
CA ALA A 71 -1.61 3.73 -8.23
C ALA A 71 -2.32 2.37 -8.14
N VAL A 72 -1.82 1.47 -7.29
CA VAL A 72 -2.42 0.14 -7.11
C VAL A 72 -3.76 0.22 -6.38
N SER A 73 -3.93 1.13 -5.42
CA SER A 73 -5.20 1.32 -4.71
C SER A 73 -6.28 1.92 -5.59
N GLU A 74 -5.93 2.80 -6.54
CA GLU A 74 -6.86 3.29 -7.55
C GLU A 74 -7.27 2.17 -8.50
N GLU A 75 -6.29 1.46 -9.09
CA GLU A 75 -6.53 0.37 -10.04
C GLU A 75 -7.39 -0.75 -9.42
N SER A 76 -7.16 -1.05 -8.14
CA SER A 76 -7.94 -2.02 -7.40
C SER A 76 -9.11 -1.41 -6.64
N GLY A 77 -9.49 -0.14 -6.82
CA GLY A 77 -10.69 0.46 -6.23
C GLY A 77 -10.85 0.28 -4.70
N CYS A 78 -9.80 0.56 -3.92
CA CYS A 78 -9.86 0.56 -2.45
C CYS A 78 -9.91 1.98 -1.86
N ASP A 79 -11.10 2.49 -1.54
CA ASP A 79 -11.29 3.83 -0.96
C ASP A 79 -10.57 4.02 0.38
N TYR A 80 -10.58 3.00 1.25
CA TYR A 80 -9.87 3.05 2.53
C TYR A 80 -8.36 3.24 2.32
N CYS A 81 -7.81 2.52 1.35
CA CYS A 81 -6.39 2.48 1.06
C CYS A 81 -5.96 3.78 0.39
N LEU A 82 -6.78 4.31 -0.53
CA LEU A 82 -6.61 5.65 -1.09
C LEU A 82 -6.59 6.72 0.01
N ALA A 83 -7.50 6.66 1.00
CA ALA A 83 -7.53 7.60 2.12
C ALA A 83 -6.26 7.54 2.98
N ALA A 84 -5.83 6.33 3.34
CA ALA A 84 -4.63 6.13 4.14
C ALA A 84 -3.37 6.60 3.37
N HIS A 85 -3.20 6.17 2.12
CA HIS A 85 -1.99 6.42 1.35
C HIS A 85 -1.94 7.81 0.74
N THR A 86 -3.06 8.51 0.56
CA THR A 86 -3.03 9.95 0.23
C THR A 86 -2.38 10.75 1.38
N LEU A 87 -2.74 10.45 2.63
CA LEU A 87 -2.11 11.08 3.79
C LEU A 87 -0.62 10.77 3.87
N MET A 88 -0.23 9.52 3.60
CA MET A 88 1.17 9.10 3.66
C MET A 88 2.00 9.65 2.51
N ALA A 89 1.47 9.68 1.28
CA ALA A 89 2.08 10.33 0.14
C ALA A 89 2.37 11.82 0.40
N LYS A 90 1.43 12.54 1.02
CA LYS A 90 1.65 13.93 1.44
C LYS A 90 2.80 14.06 2.45
N LYS A 91 2.90 13.13 3.40
CA LYS A 91 4.04 13.07 4.34
C LYS A 91 5.36 12.72 3.65
N ALA A 92 5.31 11.96 2.55
CA ALA A 92 6.45 11.70 1.67
C ALA A 92 6.79 12.89 0.75
N GLY A 93 6.05 14.01 0.85
CA GLY A 93 6.32 15.25 0.14
C GLY A 93 5.58 15.40 -1.19
N TYR A 94 4.54 14.62 -1.46
CA TYR A 94 3.65 14.88 -2.59
C TYR A 94 2.63 15.98 -2.27
N THR A 95 2.25 16.76 -3.28
CA THR A 95 1.11 17.68 -3.19
C THR A 95 -0.22 16.95 -3.38
N ASP A 96 -1.33 17.63 -3.12
CA ASP A 96 -2.66 17.08 -3.40
C ASP A 96 -2.90 16.83 -4.89
N ASP A 97 -2.27 17.62 -5.77
CA ASP A 97 -2.40 17.46 -7.22
C ASP A 97 -1.59 16.27 -7.70
N GLN A 98 -0.36 16.16 -7.20
CA GLN A 98 0.52 15.03 -7.47
C GLN A 98 -0.09 13.70 -7.00
N THR A 99 -0.79 13.65 -5.86
CA THR A 99 -1.45 12.41 -5.42
C THR A 99 -2.56 11.97 -6.38
N ARG A 100 -3.26 12.90 -7.03
CA ARG A 100 -4.25 12.59 -8.07
C ARG A 100 -3.60 12.09 -9.34
N GLU A 101 -2.51 12.72 -9.77
CA GLU A 101 -1.72 12.25 -10.92
C GLU A 101 -1.24 10.80 -10.74
N LEU A 102 -0.66 10.48 -9.56
CA LEU A 102 -0.19 9.13 -9.24
C LEU A 102 -1.30 8.08 -9.31
N ARG A 103 -2.52 8.42 -8.84
CA ARG A 103 -3.70 7.55 -8.91
C ARG A 103 -4.10 7.26 -10.36
N GLU A 104 -3.95 8.25 -11.23
CA GLU A 104 -4.21 8.13 -12.67
C GLU A 104 -3.06 7.44 -13.44
N ALA A 105 -2.02 6.96 -12.74
CA ALA A 105 -0.80 6.38 -13.31
C ALA A 105 -0.10 7.32 -14.32
N ARG A 106 -0.04 8.61 -13.98
CA ARG A 106 0.66 9.65 -14.74
C ARG A 106 1.48 10.51 -13.79
N PHE A 107 2.67 10.93 -14.19
CA PHE A 107 3.46 11.85 -13.38
C PHE A 107 4.47 12.65 -14.21
N SER A 108 4.06 13.78 -14.80
CA SER A 108 4.91 14.46 -15.79
C SER A 108 6.17 15.14 -15.23
N GLU A 109 6.23 15.38 -13.92
CA GLU A 109 7.35 16.09 -13.29
C GLU A 109 8.58 15.21 -13.06
N ASP A 110 8.41 13.88 -13.05
CA ASP A 110 9.48 12.92 -12.81
C ASP A 110 9.27 11.64 -13.62
N ALA A 111 10.07 11.46 -14.67
CA ALA A 111 10.01 10.30 -15.56
C ALA A 111 10.30 8.97 -14.84
N HIS A 112 11.04 8.98 -13.73
CA HIS A 112 11.33 7.79 -12.93
C HIS A 112 10.05 7.32 -12.21
N ILE A 113 9.35 8.24 -11.53
CA ILE A 113 8.08 7.95 -10.86
C ILE A 113 6.97 7.64 -11.86
N ASP A 114 6.91 8.34 -13.00
CA ASP A 114 5.96 8.06 -14.07
C ASP A 114 6.08 6.63 -14.61
N ALA A 115 7.30 6.17 -14.87
CA ALA A 115 7.57 4.80 -15.28
C ALA A 115 7.12 3.78 -14.20
N LEU A 116 7.31 4.11 -12.92
CA LEU A 116 6.89 3.28 -11.79
C LEU A 116 5.38 3.10 -11.74
N VAL A 117 4.62 4.20 -11.73
CA VAL A 117 3.16 4.11 -11.61
C VAL A 117 2.52 3.42 -12.81
N LYS A 118 3.05 3.63 -14.02
CA LYS A 118 2.62 2.93 -15.24
C LYS A 118 2.94 1.44 -15.19
N PHE A 119 4.14 1.08 -14.75
CA PHE A 119 4.53 -0.33 -14.62
C PHE A 119 3.63 -1.07 -13.63
N VAL A 120 3.37 -0.51 -12.44
CA VAL A 120 2.52 -1.18 -11.45
C VAL A 120 1.06 -1.21 -11.86
N GLN A 121 0.54 -0.17 -12.52
CA GLN A 121 -0.82 -0.22 -13.08
C GLN A 121 -0.94 -1.32 -14.12
N TYR A 122 0.01 -1.42 -15.06
CA TYR A 122 0.03 -2.49 -16.05
C TYR A 122 0.11 -3.87 -15.39
N LEU A 123 0.98 -4.03 -14.38
CA LEU A 123 1.17 -5.29 -13.68
C LEU A 123 -0.12 -5.77 -12.97
N VAL A 124 -0.88 -4.86 -12.37
CA VAL A 124 -2.12 -5.17 -11.66
C VAL A 124 -3.30 -5.41 -12.60
N SER A 125 -3.36 -4.69 -13.71
CA SER A 125 -4.48 -4.76 -14.68
C SER A 125 -4.35 -5.92 -15.68
N SER A 126 -3.13 -6.39 -15.94
CA SER A 126 -2.84 -7.45 -16.92
C SER A 126 -2.87 -8.87 -16.33
N ARG A 127 -2.79 -9.89 -17.20
CA ARG A 127 -2.75 -11.31 -16.84
C ARG A 127 -1.74 -12.05 -17.71
N GLY A 128 -1.16 -13.11 -17.16
CA GLY A 128 -0.16 -13.92 -17.85
C GLY A 128 1.24 -13.32 -17.76
N THR A 129 2.15 -13.76 -18.62
CA THR A 129 3.53 -13.30 -18.64
C THR A 129 3.60 -11.85 -19.13
N VAL A 130 4.19 -10.97 -18.32
CA VAL A 130 4.48 -9.58 -18.71
C VAL A 130 5.43 -9.58 -19.91
N ALA A 131 5.08 -8.83 -20.96
CA ALA A 131 5.93 -8.72 -22.15
C ALA A 131 7.28 -8.09 -21.78
N ALA A 132 8.37 -8.62 -22.34
CA ALA A 132 9.73 -8.21 -22.01
C ALA A 132 9.96 -6.70 -22.18
N GLU A 133 9.30 -6.07 -23.16
CA GLU A 133 9.38 -4.63 -23.41
C GLU A 133 8.93 -3.77 -22.21
N HIS A 134 7.96 -4.21 -21.41
CA HIS A 134 7.52 -3.47 -20.22
C HIS A 134 8.58 -3.53 -19.11
N VAL A 135 9.23 -4.69 -18.94
CA VAL A 135 10.31 -4.86 -17.97
C VAL A 135 11.54 -4.04 -18.40
N GLU A 136 11.90 -4.10 -19.68
CA GLU A 136 13.03 -3.32 -20.21
C GLU A 136 12.78 -1.81 -20.15
N THR A 137 11.56 -1.35 -20.42
CA THR A 137 11.19 0.08 -20.25
C THR A 137 11.35 0.52 -18.80
N PHE A 138 10.92 -0.32 -17.85
CA PHE A 138 11.07 -0.03 -16.42
C PHE A 138 12.55 0.02 -16.01
N ARG A 139 13.39 -0.91 -16.51
CA ARG A 139 14.84 -0.88 -16.27
C ARG A 139 15.52 0.34 -16.90
N GLN A 140 15.12 0.74 -18.11
CA GLN A 140 15.63 1.95 -18.78
C GLN A 140 15.27 3.23 -18.04
N ALA A 141 14.19 3.24 -17.25
CA ALA A 141 13.86 4.33 -16.35
C ALA A 141 14.74 4.37 -15.08
N GLY A 142 15.70 3.45 -14.93
CA GLY A 142 16.69 3.44 -13.86
C GLY A 142 16.41 2.45 -12.73
N PHE A 143 15.38 1.61 -12.84
CA PHE A 143 15.09 0.59 -11.83
C PHE A 143 15.99 -0.63 -11.99
N SER A 144 16.69 -0.98 -10.91
CA SER A 144 17.48 -2.21 -10.83
C SER A 144 16.59 -3.45 -10.69
N ASP A 145 17.15 -4.63 -10.96
CA ASP A 145 16.45 -5.92 -10.76
C ASP A 145 16.03 -6.11 -9.29
N GLN A 146 16.78 -5.56 -8.32
CA GLN A 146 16.38 -5.51 -6.92
C GLN A 146 15.09 -4.70 -6.74
N GLN A 147 15.03 -3.49 -7.30
CA GLN A 147 13.86 -2.63 -7.21
C GLN A 147 12.65 -3.21 -7.94
N VAL A 148 12.86 -4.02 -8.99
CA VAL A 148 11.76 -4.79 -9.61
C VAL A 148 11.13 -5.74 -8.59
N VAL A 149 11.94 -6.52 -7.87
CA VAL A 149 11.44 -7.46 -6.85
C VAL A 149 10.78 -6.71 -5.68
N GLU A 150 11.39 -5.62 -5.21
CA GLU A 150 10.81 -4.79 -4.15
C GLU A 150 9.50 -4.13 -4.58
N THR A 151 9.38 -3.70 -5.84
CA THR A 151 8.14 -3.15 -6.41
C THR A 151 7.03 -4.20 -6.39
N ILE A 152 7.32 -5.44 -6.79
CA ILE A 152 6.36 -6.55 -6.71
C ILE A 152 5.97 -6.84 -5.26
N GLY A 153 6.93 -6.75 -4.33
CA GLY A 153 6.68 -6.86 -2.89
C GLY A 153 5.72 -5.79 -2.38
N ALA A 154 5.93 -4.53 -2.76
CA ALA A 154 5.05 -3.41 -2.42
C ALA A 154 3.65 -3.57 -3.02
N VAL A 155 3.55 -3.94 -4.30
CA VAL A 155 2.28 -4.25 -4.98
C VAL A 155 1.53 -5.37 -4.25
N SER A 156 2.23 -6.43 -3.85
CA SER A 156 1.64 -7.55 -3.11
C SER A 156 1.12 -7.11 -1.73
N ALA A 157 1.89 -6.27 -1.03
CA ALA A 157 1.53 -5.77 0.29
C ALA A 157 0.27 -4.90 0.28
N ILE A 158 0.21 -3.96 -0.68
CA ILE A 158 -0.95 -3.09 -0.80
C ILE A 158 -2.16 -3.83 -1.35
N LEU A 159 -2.01 -4.69 -2.37
CA LEU A 159 -3.13 -5.51 -2.89
C LEU A 159 -3.76 -6.37 -1.80
N PHE A 160 -2.96 -6.99 -0.92
CA PHE A 160 -3.50 -7.74 0.21
C PHE A 160 -4.44 -6.87 1.06
N THR A 161 -3.98 -5.68 1.45
CA THR A 161 -4.76 -4.76 2.28
C THR A 161 -5.98 -4.22 1.53
N ASN A 162 -5.85 -3.96 0.23
CA ASN A 162 -6.93 -3.53 -0.66
C ASN A 162 -8.04 -4.58 -0.72
N MET A 163 -7.67 -5.85 -0.93
CA MET A 163 -8.62 -6.96 -0.96
C MET A 163 -9.35 -7.12 0.38
N VAL A 164 -8.63 -7.07 1.51
CA VAL A 164 -9.25 -7.12 2.84
C VAL A 164 -10.26 -6.00 3.01
N ASN A 165 -9.89 -4.77 2.69
CA ASN A 165 -10.77 -3.61 2.90
C ASN A 165 -11.99 -3.63 1.97
N ARG A 166 -11.84 -4.09 0.73
CA ARG A 166 -12.96 -4.28 -0.21
C ARG A 166 -13.95 -5.35 0.26
N VAL A 167 -13.43 -6.47 0.76
CA VAL A 167 -14.25 -7.55 1.33
C VAL A 167 -14.92 -7.09 2.62
N ASN A 168 -14.20 -6.36 3.47
CA ASN A 168 -14.69 -5.95 4.77
C ASN A 168 -15.61 -4.72 4.73
N ASP A 169 -15.58 -3.91 3.66
CA ASP A 169 -16.18 -2.57 3.67
C ASP A 169 -15.71 -1.77 4.90
N THR A 170 -14.38 -1.74 5.05
CA THR A 170 -13.74 -1.19 6.26
C THR A 170 -14.11 0.28 6.42
N VAL A 171 -14.68 0.63 7.57
CA VAL A 171 -14.97 2.04 7.91
C VAL A 171 -13.68 2.87 7.86
N VAL A 172 -13.67 3.91 7.03
CA VAL A 172 -12.54 4.82 6.87
C VAL A 172 -12.34 5.66 8.13
N ASP A 173 -11.15 5.56 8.71
CA ASP A 173 -10.70 6.34 9.89
C ASP A 173 -9.57 7.32 9.54
N PHE A 174 -9.40 7.62 8.26
CA PHE A 174 -8.49 8.62 7.71
C PHE A 174 -9.27 9.81 7.13
N PRO A 175 -8.62 10.96 6.88
CA PRO A 175 -9.23 12.05 6.13
C PRO A 175 -9.76 11.54 4.78
N LYS A 176 -10.94 12.03 4.38
CA LYS A 176 -11.50 11.68 3.07
C LYS A 176 -10.58 12.20 1.95
N VAL A 177 -10.43 11.39 0.91
CA VAL A 177 -9.71 11.79 -0.31
C VAL A 177 -10.58 12.76 -1.10
N SER A 178 -9.95 13.80 -1.65
CA SER A 178 -10.53 14.73 -2.63
C SER A 178 -10.18 14.34 -4.05
#